data_AF-A0A1S2Q248-F1
#
_entry.id   AF-A0A1S2Q248-F1
#
_cell.length_a   1.000
_cell.length_b   1.000
_cell.length_c   1.000
_cell.angle_alpha   90.00
_cell.angle_beta   90.00
_cell.angle_gamma   90.00
#
_symmetry.space_group_name_H-M   'P 1'
#
loop_
_entity.id
_entity.type
_entity.pdbx_description
1 polymer ?
#
loop_
_entity_poly.entity_id
_entity_poly.type
_entity_poly.pdbx_seq_one_letter_code
_entity_poly.pdbx_strand_id
1 'polypeptide(L)'
;MPKHPRHPFHSLGDVDQALVHALQIAPRASWARIGTALGLDAVTVARRWQRLAEAGAAWISCHPAPALAESGQGCLAFVEVDCAPGRLPQVARVLAAVPHVVALSQVSGDRDLLLNVMARDLASLTRWTTGDLAALEGVRAVRTHLAGRVHTEASRWRLRALTREQVALLTADEPHRRTAAPAFPLTALDQRLITALSVNGRATYRALAAQCDASPDTVRRHVQRLFAADLLHARCEVARPLSEWPVAVTLWGQVPAARLDEVAQRVTGMREVRLCAAVISRHNLHLVAWVRSLADAQRFEARLAERAPDLTVTDRTVALWPMKLSGHLLDEDGYRTGATPLALWDESSGSDPD
;
A
#
# COMPACT_ATOMS: atom_id res chain seq x y z
N MET A 1 23.13 -12.94 -10.99
CA MET A 1 21.86 -12.21 -11.06
C MET A 1 21.45 -12.13 -12.52
N PRO A 2 20.25 -12.58 -12.91
CA PRO A 2 19.82 -12.41 -14.29
C PRO A 2 19.75 -10.91 -14.58
N LYS A 3 20.35 -10.46 -15.70
CA LYS A 3 20.24 -9.08 -16.18
C LYS A 3 18.76 -8.79 -16.39
N HIS A 4 18.16 -7.98 -15.52
CA HIS A 4 16.81 -7.48 -15.74
C HIS A 4 16.77 -6.72 -17.08
N PRO A 5 15.74 -6.93 -17.92
CA PRO A 5 15.60 -6.16 -19.15
C PRO A 5 15.54 -4.68 -18.80
N ARG A 6 16.31 -3.84 -19.50
CA ARG A 6 16.30 -2.39 -19.28
C ARG A 6 14.86 -1.87 -19.36
N HIS A 7 14.37 -1.27 -18.27
CA HIS A 7 13.04 -0.69 -18.23
C HIS A 7 12.94 0.46 -19.25
N PRO A 8 11.87 0.53 -20.07
CA PRO A 8 11.77 1.50 -21.15
C PRO A 8 11.46 2.93 -20.68
N PHE A 9 11.05 3.10 -19.41
CA PHE A 9 10.75 4.40 -18.82
C PHE A 9 11.82 4.76 -17.81
N HIS A 10 12.54 5.87 -18.02
CA HIS A 10 13.46 6.47 -17.02
C HIS A 10 12.94 7.81 -16.46
N SER A 11 11.88 8.34 -17.05
CA SER A 11 11.10 9.48 -16.57
C SER A 11 9.68 9.41 -17.13
N LEU A 12 8.75 10.14 -16.51
CA LEU A 12 7.40 10.32 -17.02
C LEU A 12 7.32 11.69 -17.72
N GLY A 13 6.89 11.70 -18.99
CA GLY A 13 6.56 12.96 -19.67
C GLY A 13 5.27 13.57 -19.11
N ASP A 14 5.02 14.84 -19.40
CA ASP A 14 3.93 15.63 -18.80
C ASP A 14 2.55 14.96 -18.93
N VAL A 15 2.26 14.40 -20.10
CA VAL A 15 0.99 13.70 -20.35
C VAL A 15 0.88 12.43 -19.51
N ASP A 16 1.96 11.69 -19.34
CA ASP A 16 1.97 10.45 -18.56
C ASP A 16 1.89 10.77 -17.05
N GLN A 17 2.54 11.86 -16.59
CA GLN A 17 2.37 12.39 -15.24
C GLN A 17 0.92 12.82 -14.96
N ALA A 18 0.30 13.54 -15.91
CA ALA A 18 -1.09 13.98 -15.81
C ALA A 18 -2.07 12.79 -15.79
N LEU A 19 -1.82 11.77 -16.61
CA LEU A 19 -2.57 10.51 -16.61
C LEU A 19 -2.47 9.77 -15.27
N VAL A 20 -1.26 9.60 -14.76
CA VAL A 20 -1.04 8.97 -13.46
C VAL A 20 -1.71 9.78 -12.35
N HIS A 21 -1.57 11.11 -12.34
CA HIS A 21 -2.28 11.95 -11.37
C HIS A 21 -3.79 11.77 -11.46
N ALA A 22 -4.35 11.72 -12.68
CA ALA A 22 -5.78 11.50 -12.87
C ALA A 22 -6.23 10.16 -12.25
N LEU A 23 -5.43 9.10 -12.44
CA LEU A 23 -5.68 7.79 -11.84
C LEU A 23 -5.38 7.72 -10.34
N GLN A 24 -4.58 8.61 -9.77
CA GLN A 24 -4.45 8.76 -8.32
C GLN A 24 -5.65 9.47 -7.69
N ILE A 25 -6.40 10.24 -8.47
CA ILE A 25 -7.65 10.88 -8.04
C ILE A 25 -8.81 9.92 -8.21
N ALA A 26 -8.98 9.36 -9.40
CA ALA A 26 -10.09 8.50 -9.75
C ALA A 26 -9.58 7.19 -10.38
N PRO A 27 -9.03 6.25 -9.58
CA PRO A 27 -8.34 5.05 -10.05
C PRO A 27 -9.17 4.13 -10.93
N ARG A 28 -10.51 4.21 -10.82
CA ARG A 28 -11.48 3.41 -11.59
C ARG A 28 -12.32 4.24 -12.57
N ALA A 29 -12.02 5.52 -12.78
CA ALA A 29 -12.72 6.34 -13.77
C ALA A 29 -12.61 5.75 -15.18
N SER A 30 -13.64 5.95 -16.00
CA SER A 30 -13.64 5.54 -17.40
C SER A 30 -12.57 6.31 -18.18
N TRP A 31 -12.05 5.70 -19.25
CA TRP A 31 -11.07 6.36 -20.11
C TRP A 31 -11.64 7.60 -20.81
N ALA A 32 -12.94 7.60 -21.10
CA ALA A 32 -13.63 8.79 -21.61
C ALA A 32 -13.56 9.96 -20.62
N ARG A 33 -13.85 9.71 -19.34
CA ARG A 33 -13.79 10.76 -18.30
C ARG A 33 -12.38 11.29 -18.11
N ILE A 34 -11.40 10.39 -18.06
CA ILE A 34 -9.98 10.78 -17.95
C ILE A 34 -9.57 11.57 -19.21
N GLY A 35 -9.98 11.12 -20.39
CA GLY A 35 -9.77 11.83 -21.65
C GLY A 35 -10.29 13.26 -21.63
N THR A 36 -11.55 13.46 -21.24
CA THR A 36 -12.14 14.79 -21.07
C THR A 36 -11.33 15.68 -20.13
N ALA A 37 -10.91 15.16 -18.96
CA ALA A 37 -10.12 15.93 -18.01
C ALA A 37 -8.72 16.29 -18.53
N LEU A 38 -8.15 15.48 -19.43
CA LEU A 38 -6.81 15.69 -19.98
C LEU A 38 -6.81 16.36 -21.37
N GLY A 39 -7.97 16.59 -21.99
CA GLY A 39 -8.06 17.07 -23.37
C GLY A 39 -7.58 16.03 -24.40
N LEU A 40 -7.76 14.74 -24.12
CA LEU A 40 -7.33 13.62 -24.96
C LEU A 40 -8.50 12.70 -25.31
N ASP A 41 -8.39 11.98 -26.42
CA ASP A 41 -9.37 10.92 -26.72
C ASP A 41 -9.16 9.69 -25.81
N ALA A 42 -10.26 8.97 -25.55
CA ALA A 42 -10.27 7.83 -24.63
C ALA A 42 -9.32 6.69 -25.05
N VAL A 43 -9.12 6.50 -26.36
CA VAL A 43 -8.26 5.44 -26.89
C VAL A 43 -6.78 5.78 -26.66
N THR A 44 -6.39 7.04 -26.87
CA THR A 44 -5.05 7.54 -26.56
C THR A 44 -4.73 7.39 -25.07
N VAL A 45 -5.66 7.75 -24.19
CA VAL A 45 -5.49 7.56 -22.74
C VAL A 45 -5.31 6.09 -22.39
N ALA A 46 -6.19 5.21 -22.89
CA ALA A 46 -6.12 3.77 -22.62
C ALA A 46 -4.80 3.15 -23.11
N ARG A 47 -4.37 3.49 -24.32
CA ARG A 47 -3.10 3.01 -24.91
C ARG A 47 -1.88 3.49 -24.12
N ARG A 48 -1.87 4.74 -23.65
CA ARG A 48 -0.80 5.27 -22.80
C ARG A 48 -0.74 4.54 -21.47
N TRP A 49 -1.89 4.32 -20.83
CA TRP A 49 -1.96 3.54 -19.59
C TRP A 49 -1.44 2.11 -19.78
N GLN A 50 -1.86 1.43 -20.84
CA GLN A 50 -1.40 0.06 -21.14
C GLN A 50 0.12 -0.01 -21.25
N ARG A 51 0.75 0.92 -21.98
CA ARG A 51 2.20 1.00 -22.07
C ARG A 51 2.90 1.16 -20.71
N LEU A 52 2.38 2.03 -19.83
CA LEU A 52 2.93 2.21 -18.49
C LEU A 52 2.76 0.95 -17.62
N ALA A 53 1.60 0.31 -17.71
CA ALA A 53 1.26 -0.88 -16.94
C ALA A 53 2.07 -2.12 -17.38
N GLU A 54 2.22 -2.34 -18.68
CA GLU A 54 3.00 -3.43 -19.26
C GLU A 54 4.49 -3.30 -18.94
N ALA A 55 5.01 -2.06 -18.90
CA ALA A 55 6.39 -1.79 -18.51
C ALA A 55 6.65 -1.83 -16.99
N GLY A 56 5.62 -2.07 -16.18
CA GLY A 56 5.72 -2.02 -14.71
C GLY A 56 5.97 -0.61 -14.14
N ALA A 57 5.82 0.43 -14.97
CA ALA A 57 6.11 1.82 -14.62
C ALA A 57 4.99 2.46 -13.76
N ALA A 58 3.75 2.03 -13.95
CA ALA A 58 2.61 2.42 -13.11
C ALA A 58 1.57 1.30 -13.06
N TRP A 59 0.82 1.17 -11.97
CA TRP A 59 -0.22 0.14 -11.84
C TRP A 59 -1.32 0.57 -10.87
N ILE A 60 -2.50 -0.06 -10.94
CA ILE A 60 -3.55 0.14 -9.94
C ILE A 60 -3.52 -1.01 -8.95
N SER A 61 -3.17 -0.71 -7.70
CA SER A 61 -3.33 -1.62 -6.58
C SER A 61 -4.68 -1.39 -5.91
N CYS A 62 -5.27 -2.47 -5.39
CA CYS A 62 -6.34 -2.35 -4.39
C CYS A 62 -5.90 -3.05 -3.10
N HIS A 63 -6.09 -2.39 -1.96
CA HIS A 63 -5.80 -2.96 -0.66
C HIS A 63 -6.93 -2.63 0.31
N PRO A 64 -7.24 -3.52 1.27
CA PRO A 64 -8.16 -3.17 2.32
C PRO A 64 -7.71 -1.90 3.05
N ALA A 65 -8.70 -1.10 3.37
CA ALA A 65 -8.52 0.18 4.03
C ALA A 65 -8.44 0.00 5.55
N PRO A 66 -7.88 0.98 6.28
CA PRO A 66 -7.78 0.90 7.74
C PRO A 66 -9.13 0.71 8.44
N ALA A 67 -10.23 1.24 7.86
CA ALA A 67 -11.58 1.08 8.40
C ALA A 67 -12.00 -0.40 8.54
N LEU A 68 -11.43 -1.30 7.73
CA LEU A 68 -11.66 -2.73 7.88
C LEU A 68 -11.14 -3.24 9.24
N ALA A 69 -9.91 -2.89 9.60
CA ALA A 69 -9.32 -3.27 10.88
C ALA A 69 -10.03 -2.56 12.05
N GLU A 70 -10.37 -1.28 11.90
CA GLU A 70 -11.14 -0.52 12.89
C GLU A 70 -12.55 -1.10 13.11
N SER A 71 -13.14 -1.76 12.10
CA SER A 71 -14.40 -2.50 12.22
C SER A 71 -14.28 -3.88 12.86
N GLY A 72 -13.07 -4.28 13.29
CA GLY A 72 -12.81 -5.59 13.90
C GLY A 72 -12.74 -6.75 12.91
N GLN A 73 -12.68 -6.47 11.60
CA GLN A 73 -12.66 -7.49 10.53
C GLN A 73 -11.27 -7.69 9.90
N GLY A 74 -10.24 -7.23 10.60
CA GLY A 74 -8.85 -7.38 10.22
C GLY A 74 -7.92 -6.86 11.31
N CYS A 75 -6.65 -7.20 11.19
CA CYS A 75 -5.57 -6.71 12.03
C CYS A 75 -4.40 -6.33 11.14
N LEU A 76 -3.88 -5.11 11.30
CA LEU A 76 -2.66 -4.65 10.64
C LEU A 76 -1.50 -4.74 11.64
N ALA A 77 -0.39 -5.31 11.20
CA ALA A 77 0.84 -5.35 11.98
C ALA A 77 2.05 -4.99 11.11
N PHE A 78 3.02 -4.38 11.76
CA PHE A 78 4.35 -4.16 11.21
C PHE A 78 5.28 -5.20 11.82
N VAL A 79 5.96 -5.98 10.99
CA VAL A 79 6.80 -7.09 11.43
C VAL A 79 8.23 -6.87 10.98
N GLU A 80 9.14 -6.79 11.94
CA GLU A 80 10.58 -6.78 11.70
C GLU A 80 11.09 -8.23 11.68
N VAL A 81 11.97 -8.54 10.72
CA VAL A 81 12.58 -9.88 10.59
C VAL A 81 14.09 -9.75 10.47
N ASP A 82 14.80 -10.48 11.33
CA ASP A 82 16.25 -10.63 11.27
C ASP A 82 16.57 -11.96 10.57
N CYS A 83 17.46 -11.92 9.59
CA CYS A 83 17.85 -13.06 8.77
C CYS A 83 19.21 -13.62 9.18
N ALA A 84 19.43 -14.91 8.91
CA ALA A 84 20.75 -15.50 8.95
C ALA A 84 21.63 -15.01 7.77
N PRO A 85 22.96 -14.92 7.93
CA PRO A 85 23.88 -14.45 6.91
C PRO A 85 23.67 -15.19 5.60
N GLY A 86 23.57 -14.44 4.50
CA GLY A 86 23.35 -15.00 3.16
C GLY A 86 21.94 -15.55 2.91
N ARG A 87 21.03 -15.55 3.89
CA ARG A 87 19.67 -16.11 3.74
C ARG A 87 18.60 -15.08 3.37
N LEU A 88 18.90 -13.78 3.48
CA LEU A 88 17.96 -12.68 3.18
C LEU A 88 17.24 -12.86 1.83
N PRO A 89 17.92 -13.10 0.68
CA PRO A 89 17.22 -13.24 -0.59
C PRO A 89 16.24 -14.42 -0.66
N GLN A 90 16.53 -15.50 0.06
CA GLN A 90 15.63 -16.66 0.13
C GLN A 90 14.42 -16.37 1.01
N VAL A 91 14.65 -15.84 2.21
CA VAL A 91 13.59 -15.46 3.15
C VAL A 91 12.67 -14.43 2.49
N ALA A 92 13.23 -13.38 1.89
CA ALA A 92 12.49 -12.37 1.15
C ALA A 92 11.61 -12.95 0.03
N ARG A 93 12.14 -13.91 -0.76
CA ARG A 93 11.37 -14.55 -1.84
C ARG A 93 10.16 -15.31 -1.30
N VAL A 94 10.34 -16.07 -0.21
CA VAL A 94 9.24 -16.79 0.44
C VAL A 94 8.20 -15.81 0.96
N LEU A 95 8.63 -14.79 1.71
CA LEU A 95 7.72 -13.79 2.30
C LEU A 95 7.00 -12.93 1.25
N ALA A 96 7.63 -12.67 0.10
CA ALA A 96 6.99 -11.97 -1.01
C ALA A 96 5.79 -12.76 -1.56
N ALA A 97 5.85 -14.09 -1.54
CA ALA A 97 4.77 -14.97 -2.00
C ALA A 97 3.62 -15.14 -0.98
N VAL A 98 3.78 -14.67 0.26
CA VAL A 98 2.77 -14.82 1.31
C VAL A 98 1.58 -13.85 1.07
N PRO A 99 0.33 -14.34 1.01
CA PRO A 99 -0.85 -13.51 0.69
C PRO A 99 -1.13 -12.38 1.69
N HIS A 100 -0.96 -12.62 2.99
CA HIS A 100 -1.18 -11.62 4.04
C HIS A 100 0.00 -10.65 4.24
N VAL A 101 1.14 -10.87 3.58
CA VAL A 101 2.24 -9.89 3.54
C VAL A 101 1.94 -8.87 2.44
N VAL A 102 1.40 -7.72 2.85
CA VAL A 102 0.91 -6.66 1.95
C VAL A 102 2.07 -5.85 1.39
N ALA A 103 3.09 -5.57 2.21
CA ALA A 103 4.32 -4.91 1.78
C ALA A 103 5.53 -5.60 2.40
N LEU A 104 6.64 -5.61 1.66
CA LEU A 104 7.91 -6.17 2.07
C LEU A 104 9.02 -5.24 1.57
N SER A 105 9.93 -4.86 2.46
CA SER A 105 11.12 -4.11 2.09
C SER A 105 12.33 -4.64 2.82
N GLN A 106 13.46 -4.76 2.12
CA GLN A 106 14.75 -4.75 2.77
C GLN A 106 15.01 -3.36 3.32
N VAL A 107 15.49 -3.28 4.55
CA VAL A 107 15.75 -2.02 5.24
C VAL A 107 17.19 -1.93 5.74
N SER A 108 17.64 -0.71 5.99
CA SER A 108 18.88 -0.46 6.75
C SER A 108 18.66 -0.73 8.23
N GLY A 109 19.74 -0.80 9.02
CA GLY A 109 19.68 -0.81 10.49
C GLY A 109 19.68 -2.21 11.09
N ASP A 110 19.04 -2.38 12.25
CA ASP A 110 19.18 -3.58 13.10
C ASP A 110 18.34 -4.78 12.64
N ARG A 111 17.49 -4.61 11.63
CA ARG A 111 16.68 -5.67 11.03
C ARG A 111 16.91 -5.70 9.52
N ASP A 112 16.77 -6.88 8.95
CA ASP A 112 16.98 -7.09 7.52
C ASP A 112 15.75 -6.73 6.70
N LEU A 113 14.56 -7.10 7.21
CA LEU A 113 13.29 -6.92 6.51
C LEU A 113 12.26 -6.22 7.41
N LEU A 114 11.43 -5.37 6.79
CA LEU A 114 10.23 -4.80 7.38
C LEU A 114 9.02 -5.18 6.52
N LEU A 115 8.03 -5.77 7.17
CA LEU A 115 6.79 -6.24 6.56
C LEU A 115 5.59 -5.45 7.07
N ASN A 116 4.65 -5.18 6.18
CA ASN A 116 3.29 -4.81 6.56
C ASN A 116 2.41 -6.05 6.35
N VAL A 117 1.83 -6.55 7.43
CA VAL A 117 1.05 -7.79 7.43
C VAL A 117 -0.39 -7.46 7.78
N MET A 118 -1.33 -7.94 6.98
CA MET A 118 -2.75 -7.83 7.29
C MET A 118 -3.35 -9.21 7.45
N ALA A 119 -3.89 -9.49 8.62
CA ALA A 119 -4.52 -10.76 8.94
C ALA A 119 -6.01 -10.56 9.23
N ARG A 120 -6.80 -11.64 9.17
CA ARG A 120 -8.23 -11.60 9.55
C ARG A 120 -8.47 -11.19 11.01
N ASP A 121 -7.57 -11.57 11.91
CA ASP A 121 -7.64 -11.31 13.35
C ASP A 121 -6.26 -11.50 14.00
N LEU A 122 -6.16 -11.18 15.30
CA LEU A 122 -4.93 -11.31 16.08
C LEU A 122 -4.49 -12.77 16.26
N ALA A 123 -5.42 -13.73 16.31
CA ALA A 123 -5.09 -15.14 16.51
C ALA A 123 -4.40 -15.72 15.26
N SER A 124 -4.92 -15.42 14.07
CA SER A 124 -4.28 -15.79 12.81
C SER A 124 -2.92 -15.11 12.62
N LEU A 125 -2.79 -13.83 12.97
CA LEU A 125 -1.50 -13.14 12.95
C LEU A 125 -0.49 -13.82 13.89
N THR A 126 -0.92 -14.16 15.10
CA THR A 126 -0.06 -14.82 16.10
C THR A 126 0.39 -16.18 15.60
N ARG A 127 -0.55 -17.04 15.14
CA ARG A 127 -0.21 -18.36 14.58
C ARG A 127 0.84 -18.28 13.47
N TRP A 128 0.67 -17.36 12.52
CA TRP A 128 1.63 -17.21 11.44
C TRP A 128 2.99 -16.65 11.91
N THR A 129 2.98 -15.64 12.78
CA THR A 129 4.24 -15.00 13.24
C THR A 129 5.06 -15.92 14.14
N THR A 130 4.44 -16.68 15.04
CA THR A 130 5.14 -17.57 15.98
C THR A 130 5.32 -18.99 15.45
N GLY A 131 4.53 -19.40 14.46
CA GLY A 131 4.65 -20.67 13.75
C GLY A 131 5.46 -20.46 12.46
N ASP A 132 4.76 -20.37 11.33
CA ASP A 132 5.33 -20.39 9.97
C ASP A 132 6.51 -19.43 9.77
N LEU A 133 6.39 -18.18 10.22
CA LEU A 133 7.42 -17.17 10.05
C LEU A 133 8.65 -17.45 10.92
N ALA A 134 8.44 -17.80 12.20
CA ALA A 134 9.55 -18.10 13.11
C ALA A 134 10.27 -19.41 12.75
N ALA A 135 9.54 -20.38 12.17
CA ALA A 135 10.08 -21.65 11.71
C ALA A 135 10.74 -21.57 10.32
N LEU A 136 10.58 -20.47 9.59
CA LEU A 136 11.13 -20.31 8.25
C LEU A 136 12.67 -20.36 8.27
N GLU A 137 13.24 -21.28 7.49
CA GLU A 137 14.69 -21.49 7.45
C GLU A 137 15.46 -20.21 7.02
N GLY A 138 16.24 -19.68 7.96
CA GLY A 138 17.00 -18.45 7.78
C GLY A 138 16.40 -17.24 8.51
N VAL A 139 15.24 -17.36 9.14
CA VAL A 139 14.74 -16.37 10.12
C VAL A 139 15.41 -16.61 11.47
N ARG A 140 15.86 -15.53 12.12
CA ARG A 140 16.51 -15.55 13.44
C ARG A 140 15.66 -14.93 14.54
N ALA A 141 14.99 -13.84 14.21
CA ALA A 141 14.13 -13.13 15.13
C ALA A 141 12.99 -12.46 14.38
N VAL A 142 11.86 -12.36 15.08
CA VAL A 142 10.64 -11.72 14.61
C VAL A 142 10.20 -10.74 15.68
N ARG A 143 9.90 -9.49 15.31
CA ARG A 143 9.31 -8.49 16.22
C ARG A 143 8.05 -7.95 15.60
N THR A 144 6.93 -8.03 16.32
CA THR A 144 5.62 -7.64 15.83
C THR A 144 5.12 -6.40 16.55
N HIS A 145 4.68 -5.40 15.77
CA HIS A 145 4.09 -4.15 16.25
C HIS A 145 2.66 -4.07 15.73
N LEU A 146 1.68 -4.21 16.62
CA LEU A 146 0.27 -4.17 16.24
C LEU A 146 -0.14 -2.74 15.95
N ALA A 147 -0.75 -2.50 14.79
CA ALA A 147 -1.33 -1.20 14.48
C ALA A 147 -2.63 -1.03 15.27
N GLY A 148 -2.76 0.12 15.93
CA GLY A 148 -4.04 0.62 16.43
C GLY A 148 -4.70 1.48 15.36
N ARG A 149 -4.92 2.76 15.67
CA ARG A 149 -5.48 3.73 14.72
C ARG A 149 -4.47 4.09 13.62
N VAL A 150 -4.92 4.09 12.36
CA VAL A 150 -4.14 4.59 11.23
C VAL A 150 -4.62 6.01 10.89
N HIS A 151 -3.83 7.01 11.22
CA HIS A 151 -4.17 8.42 11.03
C HIS A 151 -4.02 8.89 9.58
N THR A 152 -3.09 8.29 8.84
CA THR A 152 -2.97 8.49 7.40
C THR A 152 -2.28 7.31 6.75
N GLU A 153 -2.59 7.08 5.49
CA GLU A 153 -2.00 6.07 4.63
C GLU A 153 -1.64 6.67 3.27
N ALA A 154 -0.85 5.93 2.49
CA ALA A 154 -0.11 6.49 1.36
C ALA A 154 -1.03 6.96 0.22
N SER A 155 -2.31 6.53 0.24
CA SER A 155 -3.38 6.87 -0.69
C SER A 155 -3.65 8.37 -0.83
N ARG A 156 -3.25 9.21 0.13
CA ARG A 156 -3.42 10.67 0.04
C ARG A 156 -2.42 11.37 -0.88
N TRP A 157 -1.34 10.73 -1.29
CA TRP A 157 -0.36 11.35 -2.17
C TRP A 157 -0.73 11.28 -3.65
N ARG A 158 -0.37 12.34 -4.36
CA ARG A 158 -0.61 12.52 -5.78
C ARG A 158 0.60 13.20 -6.45
N LEU A 159 0.95 12.78 -7.67
CA LEU A 159 1.73 13.56 -8.63
C LEU A 159 0.97 14.85 -8.85
N ARG A 160 1.53 16.04 -8.63
CA ARG A 160 0.75 17.29 -8.66
C ARG A 160 0.68 17.89 -10.06
N ALA A 161 0.36 17.07 -11.06
CA ALA A 161 0.44 17.41 -12.48
C ALA A 161 -0.84 18.01 -13.09
N LEU A 162 -1.94 18.08 -12.34
CA LEU A 162 -3.25 18.53 -12.84
C LEU A 162 -3.65 19.86 -12.21
N THR A 163 -4.35 20.68 -12.99
CA THR A 163 -4.95 21.92 -12.51
C THR A 163 -6.16 21.63 -11.62
N ARG A 164 -6.60 22.62 -10.83
CA ARG A 164 -7.77 22.48 -9.95
C ARG A 164 -9.06 22.15 -10.73
N GLU A 165 -9.20 22.68 -11.94
CA GLU A 165 -10.34 22.42 -12.83
C GLU A 165 -10.36 20.96 -13.30
N GLN A 166 -9.20 20.43 -13.73
CA GLN A 166 -9.07 19.03 -14.13
C GLN A 166 -9.36 18.08 -12.95
N VAL A 167 -8.88 18.43 -11.74
CA VAL A 167 -9.22 17.70 -10.52
C VAL A 167 -10.74 17.72 -10.29
N ALA A 168 -11.40 18.88 -10.43
CA ALA A 168 -12.83 19.00 -10.24
C ALA A 168 -13.64 18.13 -11.20
N LEU A 169 -13.25 18.04 -12.47
CA LEU A 169 -13.86 17.14 -13.46
C LEU A 169 -13.74 15.66 -13.06
N LEU A 170 -12.60 15.27 -12.49
CA LEU A 170 -12.35 13.91 -12.01
C LEU A 170 -13.07 13.58 -10.70
N THR A 171 -13.48 14.58 -9.91
CA THR A 171 -14.22 14.38 -8.66
C THR A 171 -15.71 14.65 -8.77
N ALA A 172 -16.20 15.26 -9.86
CA ALA A 172 -17.60 15.69 -10.03
C ALA A 172 -18.65 14.58 -9.76
N ASP A 173 -18.45 13.38 -10.32
CA ASP A 173 -19.34 12.23 -10.10
C ASP A 173 -18.86 11.29 -8.98
N GLU A 174 -17.82 11.64 -8.22
CA GLU A 174 -17.62 10.90 -6.97
C GLU A 174 -18.82 11.23 -6.09
N PRO A 175 -19.65 10.25 -5.68
CA PRO A 175 -20.62 10.51 -4.64
C PRO A 175 -19.84 11.14 -3.50
N HIS A 176 -20.20 12.38 -3.17
CA HIS A 176 -19.47 13.16 -2.18
C HIS A 176 -19.21 12.24 -1.00
N ARG A 177 -17.96 12.18 -0.50
CA ARG A 177 -17.59 11.54 0.78
C ARG A 177 -18.30 12.22 1.95
N ARG A 178 -19.63 12.27 1.91
CA ARG A 178 -20.54 12.79 2.91
C ARG A 178 -21.04 11.54 3.60
N THR A 179 -20.46 11.31 4.78
CA THR A 179 -20.56 10.12 5.64
C THR A 179 -20.11 8.83 4.94
N ALA A 180 -18.91 8.33 5.28
CA ALA A 180 -18.55 6.95 4.95
C ALA A 180 -19.71 6.05 5.38
N ALA A 181 -20.23 5.23 4.45
CA ALA A 181 -21.26 4.28 4.82
C ALA A 181 -20.72 3.42 5.99
N PRO A 182 -21.55 3.03 6.97
CA PRO A 182 -21.07 2.24 8.08
C PRO A 182 -20.40 0.96 7.56
N ALA A 183 -19.29 0.59 8.20
CA ALA A 183 -18.64 -0.69 7.93
C ALA A 183 -19.66 -1.82 8.11
N PHE A 184 -19.50 -2.87 7.30
CA PHE A 184 -20.43 -4.00 7.28
C PHE A 184 -19.65 -5.32 7.30
N PRO A 185 -20.25 -6.41 7.82
CA PRO A 185 -19.65 -7.74 7.76
C PRO A 185 -19.38 -8.18 6.32
N LEU A 186 -18.12 -8.48 6.00
CA LEU A 186 -17.73 -8.98 4.68
C LEU A 186 -18.29 -10.37 4.43
N THR A 187 -18.91 -10.57 3.27
CA THR A 187 -19.30 -11.90 2.79
C THR A 187 -18.11 -12.61 2.12
N ALA A 188 -18.22 -13.92 1.90
CA ALA A 188 -17.22 -14.67 1.12
C ALA A 188 -17.04 -14.10 -0.30
N LEU A 189 -18.10 -13.57 -0.91
CA LEU A 189 -18.00 -12.89 -2.20
C LEU A 189 -17.19 -11.60 -2.09
N ASP A 190 -17.41 -10.79 -1.05
CA ASP A 190 -16.64 -9.56 -0.83
C ASP A 190 -15.14 -9.86 -0.67
N GLN A 191 -14.80 -10.90 0.10
CA GLN A 191 -13.42 -11.36 0.30
C GLN A 191 -12.77 -11.76 -1.04
N ARG A 192 -13.45 -12.59 -1.86
CA ARG A 192 -12.96 -12.95 -3.20
C ARG A 192 -12.78 -11.74 -4.12
N LEU A 193 -13.70 -10.78 -4.06
CA LEU A 193 -13.61 -9.54 -4.83
C LEU A 193 -12.41 -8.69 -4.39
N ILE A 194 -12.15 -8.57 -3.09
CA ILE A 194 -10.97 -7.88 -2.56
C ILE A 194 -9.69 -8.56 -3.07
N THR A 195 -9.59 -9.89 -2.96
CA THR A 195 -8.45 -10.67 -3.44
C THR A 195 -8.23 -10.46 -4.95
N ALA A 196 -9.28 -10.57 -5.76
CA ALA A 196 -9.19 -10.36 -7.22
C ALA A 196 -8.76 -8.93 -7.59
N LEU A 197 -9.33 -7.93 -6.92
CA LEU A 197 -9.01 -6.52 -7.14
C LEU A 197 -7.59 -6.15 -6.70
N SER A 198 -7.02 -6.86 -5.72
CA SER A 198 -5.63 -6.64 -5.31
C SER A 198 -4.62 -6.91 -6.42
N VAL A 199 -4.95 -7.79 -7.37
CA VAL A 199 -4.10 -8.12 -8.53
C VAL A 199 -4.33 -7.14 -9.68
N ASN A 200 -5.59 -6.80 -9.93
CA ASN A 200 -5.98 -5.86 -10.98
C ASN A 200 -7.08 -4.92 -10.49
N GLY A 201 -6.68 -3.77 -9.95
CA GLY A 201 -7.61 -2.80 -9.38
C GLY A 201 -8.56 -2.14 -10.38
N ARG A 202 -8.35 -2.34 -11.69
CA ARG A 202 -9.24 -1.87 -12.78
C ARG A 202 -9.97 -3.01 -13.50
N ALA A 203 -9.94 -4.24 -12.96
CA ALA A 203 -10.68 -5.36 -13.53
C ALA A 203 -12.15 -4.99 -13.79
N THR A 204 -12.64 -5.35 -14.97
CA THR A 204 -14.02 -5.08 -15.37
C THR A 204 -14.98 -5.91 -14.53
N TYR A 205 -16.22 -5.43 -14.33
CA TYR A 205 -17.21 -6.21 -13.59
C TYR A 205 -17.52 -7.55 -14.26
N ARG A 206 -17.39 -7.64 -15.59
CA ARG A 206 -17.50 -8.91 -16.33
C ARG A 206 -16.37 -9.89 -15.98
N ALA A 207 -15.12 -9.40 -15.93
CA ALA A 207 -13.98 -10.26 -15.58
C ALA A 207 -14.07 -10.73 -14.12
N LEU A 208 -14.43 -9.84 -13.20
CA LEU A 208 -14.64 -10.16 -11.79
C LEU A 208 -15.81 -11.14 -11.58
N ALA A 209 -16.91 -10.97 -12.32
CA ALA A 209 -18.04 -11.89 -12.33
C ALA A 209 -17.63 -13.33 -12.71
N ALA A 210 -16.85 -13.46 -13.78
CA ALA A 210 -16.33 -14.76 -14.21
C ALA A 210 -15.36 -15.37 -13.18
N GLN A 211 -14.52 -14.55 -12.54
CA GLN A 211 -13.55 -15.03 -11.54
C GLN A 211 -14.20 -15.42 -10.20
N CYS A 212 -15.26 -14.72 -9.80
CA CYS A 212 -15.87 -14.87 -8.46
C CYS A 212 -17.15 -15.72 -8.45
N ASP A 213 -17.54 -16.25 -9.61
CA ASP A 213 -18.79 -17.00 -9.85
C ASP A 213 -20.04 -16.22 -9.40
N ALA A 214 -20.22 -15.02 -9.98
CA ALA A 214 -21.33 -14.13 -9.65
C ALA A 214 -21.81 -13.34 -10.88
N SER A 215 -23.02 -12.76 -10.84
CA SER A 215 -23.50 -11.92 -11.94
C SER A 215 -22.78 -10.56 -11.99
N PRO A 216 -22.59 -9.94 -13.17
CA PRO A 216 -21.97 -8.62 -13.29
C PRO A 216 -22.64 -7.52 -12.45
N ASP A 217 -23.97 -7.55 -12.33
CA ASP A 217 -24.71 -6.59 -11.51
C ASP A 217 -24.48 -6.79 -10.01
N THR A 218 -24.40 -8.04 -9.56
CA THR A 218 -24.05 -8.37 -8.18
C THR A 218 -22.65 -7.89 -7.86
N VAL A 219 -21.67 -8.20 -8.72
CA VAL A 219 -20.28 -7.73 -8.56
C VAL A 219 -20.22 -6.21 -8.53
N ARG A 220 -20.87 -5.52 -9.46
CA ARG A 220 -20.90 -4.06 -9.49
C ARG A 220 -21.41 -3.48 -8.17
N ARG A 221 -22.54 -3.99 -7.66
CA ARG A 221 -23.14 -3.55 -6.40
C ARG A 221 -22.17 -3.76 -5.22
N HIS A 222 -21.56 -4.93 -5.11
CA HIS A 222 -20.63 -5.25 -4.01
C HIS A 222 -19.35 -4.40 -4.08
N VAL A 223 -18.74 -4.26 -5.26
CA VAL A 223 -17.55 -3.42 -5.43
C VAL A 223 -17.86 -1.96 -5.09
N GLN A 224 -18.97 -1.40 -5.58
CA GLN A 224 -19.38 -0.03 -5.25
C GLN A 224 -19.60 0.15 -3.74
N ARG A 225 -20.21 -0.84 -3.08
CA ARG A 225 -20.43 -0.82 -1.63
C ARG A 225 -19.12 -0.87 -0.83
N LEU A 226 -18.16 -1.70 -1.25
CA LEU A 226 -16.83 -1.80 -0.62
C LEU A 226 -16.08 -0.47 -0.66
N PHE A 227 -16.08 0.21 -1.81
CA PHE A 227 -15.49 1.54 -1.95
C PHE A 227 -16.25 2.62 -1.19
N ALA A 228 -17.59 2.58 -1.19
CA ALA A 228 -18.42 3.58 -0.50
C ALA A 228 -18.35 3.49 1.04
N ALA A 229 -18.11 2.29 1.57
CA ALA A 229 -17.92 2.05 3.00
C ALA A 229 -16.46 2.21 3.46
N ASP A 230 -15.56 2.68 2.59
CA ASP A 230 -14.14 2.85 2.91
C ASP A 230 -13.47 1.54 3.38
N LEU A 231 -13.96 0.37 2.91
CA LEU A 231 -13.39 -0.95 3.27
C LEU A 231 -12.32 -1.41 2.29
N LEU A 232 -12.30 -0.84 1.08
CA LEU A 232 -11.32 -1.13 0.04
C LEU A 232 -10.88 0.17 -0.63
N HIS A 233 -9.58 0.38 -0.73
CA HIS A 233 -9.00 1.52 -1.46
C HIS A 233 -8.32 1.05 -2.73
N ALA A 234 -8.50 1.84 -3.79
CA ALA A 234 -7.77 1.70 -5.04
C ALA A 234 -6.77 2.85 -5.14
N ARG A 235 -5.59 2.56 -5.65
CA ARG A 235 -4.52 3.55 -5.78
C ARG A 235 -3.73 3.32 -7.06
N CYS A 236 -3.40 4.40 -7.74
CA CYS A 236 -2.41 4.37 -8.80
C CYS A 236 -1.01 4.53 -8.19
N GLU A 237 -0.24 3.47 -8.27
CA GLU A 237 1.17 3.40 -7.89
C GLU A 237 2.06 3.69 -9.10
N VAL A 238 3.27 4.14 -8.82
CA VAL A 238 4.30 4.50 -9.80
C VAL A 238 5.60 3.87 -9.35
N ALA A 239 6.37 3.32 -10.28
CA ALA A 239 7.72 2.84 -10.00
C ALA A 239 8.56 3.95 -9.35
N ARG A 240 9.26 3.63 -8.27
CA ARG A 240 9.93 4.66 -7.44
C ARG A 240 10.93 5.55 -8.21
N PRO A 241 11.72 5.06 -9.18
CA PRO A 241 12.61 5.91 -9.96
C PRO A 241 11.89 6.99 -10.77
N LEU A 242 10.60 6.78 -11.07
CA LEU A 242 9.76 7.71 -11.82
C LEU A 242 9.02 8.70 -10.90
N SER A 243 9.17 8.55 -9.58
CA SER A 243 8.60 9.43 -8.57
C SER A 243 9.63 10.48 -8.13
N GLU A 244 9.15 11.67 -7.79
CA GLU A 244 9.97 12.73 -7.17
C GLU A 244 10.55 12.35 -5.79
N TRP A 245 10.05 11.27 -5.17
CA TRP A 245 10.35 10.88 -3.79
C TRP A 245 10.77 9.40 -3.72
N PRO A 246 11.96 9.03 -4.22
CA PRO A 246 12.36 7.62 -4.37
C PRO A 246 12.76 6.96 -3.04
N VAL A 247 13.16 7.75 -2.03
CA VAL A 247 13.66 7.23 -0.75
C VAL A 247 12.51 7.13 0.25
N ALA A 248 12.22 5.92 0.74
CA ALA A 248 11.27 5.74 1.84
C ALA A 248 12.02 5.56 3.16
N VAL A 249 11.62 6.35 4.15
CA VAL A 249 12.16 6.35 5.50
C VAL A 249 11.05 5.93 6.45
N THR A 250 11.32 4.95 7.29
CA THR A 250 10.47 4.55 8.40
C THR A 250 11.05 5.12 9.68
N LEU A 251 10.23 5.81 10.46
CA LEU A 251 10.56 6.32 11.78
C LEU A 251 9.63 5.69 12.81
N TRP A 252 10.19 5.21 13.90
CA TRP A 252 9.43 4.80 15.08
C TRP A 252 9.65 5.82 16.18
N GLY A 253 8.61 6.09 16.95
CA GLY A 253 8.71 7.04 18.02
C GLY A 253 7.83 6.79 19.21
N GLN A 254 8.06 7.64 20.20
CA GLN A 254 7.36 7.71 21.46
C GLN A 254 6.74 9.10 21.62
N VAL A 255 5.47 9.12 21.99
CA VAL A 255 4.69 10.31 22.32
C VAL A 255 4.02 10.08 23.67
N PRO A 256 3.88 11.07 24.55
CA PRO A 256 3.02 10.91 25.73
C PRO A 256 1.61 10.48 25.32
N ALA A 257 1.09 9.40 25.91
CA ALA A 257 -0.13 8.73 25.45
C ALA A 257 -1.33 9.68 25.29
N ALA A 258 -1.49 10.64 26.21
CA ALA A 258 -2.55 11.65 26.17
C ALA A 258 -2.49 12.60 24.96
N ARG A 259 -1.35 12.66 24.26
CA ARG A 259 -1.10 13.56 23.11
C ARG A 259 -0.90 12.81 21.80
N LEU A 260 -1.04 11.48 21.79
CA LEU A 260 -0.76 10.65 20.61
C LEU A 260 -1.59 11.09 19.40
N ASP A 261 -2.91 11.22 19.58
CA ASP A 261 -3.82 11.62 18.50
C ASP A 261 -3.52 13.02 17.96
N GLU A 262 -3.23 13.97 18.85
CA GLU A 262 -2.88 15.35 18.49
C GLU A 262 -1.57 15.40 17.69
N VAL A 263 -0.53 14.74 18.18
CA VAL A 263 0.77 14.68 17.49
C VAL A 263 0.63 14.00 16.13
N ALA A 264 -0.08 12.87 16.08
CA ALA A 264 -0.31 12.17 14.82
C ALA A 264 -1.02 13.07 13.79
N GLN A 265 -2.06 13.83 14.20
CA GLN A 265 -2.73 14.80 13.33
C GLN A 265 -1.81 15.93 12.83
N ARG A 266 -0.91 16.45 13.67
CA ARG A 266 0.05 17.48 13.24
C ARG A 266 1.04 16.95 12.18
N VAL A 267 1.48 15.71 12.35
CA VAL A 267 2.45 15.04 11.48
C VAL A 267 1.83 14.60 10.15
N THR A 268 0.57 14.15 10.14
CA THR A 268 -0.12 13.73 8.91
C THR A 268 -0.32 14.86 7.89
N GLY A 269 -0.20 16.12 8.30
CA GLY A 269 -0.22 17.29 7.42
C GLY A 269 1.08 17.53 6.64
N MET A 270 2.16 16.83 6.96
CA MET A 270 3.45 16.95 6.25
C MET A 270 3.40 16.21 4.92
N ARG A 271 3.94 16.81 3.85
CA ARG A 271 3.79 16.29 2.47
C ARG A 271 4.54 14.98 2.23
N GLU A 272 5.58 14.76 3.02
CA GLU A 272 6.46 13.60 2.98
C GLU A 272 5.80 12.39 3.65
N VAL A 273 4.95 12.60 4.66
CA VAL A 273 4.34 11.53 5.48
C VAL A 273 3.31 10.77 4.66
N ARG A 274 3.54 9.46 4.52
CA ARG A 274 2.73 8.50 3.77
C ARG A 274 2.05 7.47 4.65
N LEU A 275 2.55 7.23 5.84
CA LEU A 275 1.87 6.40 6.82
C LEU A 275 2.08 7.04 8.18
N CYS A 276 1.01 7.11 8.97
CA CYS A 276 1.08 7.45 10.38
C CYS A 276 0.11 6.54 11.10
N ALA A 277 0.64 5.62 11.90
CA ALA A 277 -0.14 4.67 12.65
C ALA A 277 0.28 4.71 14.11
N ALA A 278 -0.70 4.73 15.01
CA ALA A 278 -0.49 4.35 16.39
C ALA A 278 -0.12 2.86 16.42
N VAL A 279 0.84 2.48 17.25
CA VAL A 279 1.26 1.07 17.39
C VAL A 279 1.27 0.66 18.86
N ILE A 280 1.00 -0.61 19.13
CA ILE A 280 1.02 -1.18 20.48
C ILE A 280 2.32 -1.98 20.61
N SER A 281 3.38 -1.33 21.11
CA SER A 281 4.70 -1.96 21.30
C SER A 281 5.61 -1.10 22.20
N ARG A 282 6.93 -1.34 22.17
CA ARG A 282 7.97 -0.43 22.72
C ARG A 282 7.97 0.96 22.08
N HIS A 283 7.28 1.11 20.94
CA HIS A 283 6.96 2.36 20.26
C HIS A 283 5.45 2.55 20.31
N ASN A 284 4.98 3.80 20.27
CA ASN A 284 3.54 4.08 20.13
C ASN A 284 3.16 4.88 18.89
N LEU A 285 4.15 5.28 18.08
CA LEU A 285 3.94 5.89 16.78
C LEU A 285 4.86 5.26 15.72
N HIS A 286 4.29 4.91 14.57
CA HIS A 286 4.99 4.43 13.38
C HIS A 286 4.72 5.37 12.21
N LEU A 287 5.78 5.88 11.58
CA LEU A 287 5.72 6.81 10.47
C LEU A 287 6.48 6.25 9.26
N VAL A 288 5.90 6.39 8.07
CA VAL A 288 6.63 6.23 6.81
C VAL A 288 6.59 7.55 6.07
N ALA A 289 7.74 8.07 5.69
CA ALA A 289 7.89 9.29 4.92
C ALA A 289 8.65 8.99 3.61
N TRP A 290 8.24 9.63 2.52
CA TRP A 290 8.97 9.58 1.25
C TRP A 290 9.70 10.90 1.03
N VAL A 291 11.01 10.83 0.84
CA VAL A 291 11.93 11.96 0.70
C VAL A 291 12.69 11.86 -0.63
N ARG A 292 13.27 12.97 -1.09
CA ARG A 292 13.97 13.02 -2.38
C ARG A 292 15.37 12.39 -2.33
N SER A 293 16.00 12.42 -1.17
CA SER A 293 17.36 11.93 -0.94
C SER A 293 17.57 11.54 0.53
N LEU A 294 18.65 10.82 0.82
CA LEU A 294 19.05 10.54 2.21
C LEU A 294 19.34 11.82 3.01
N ALA A 295 19.92 12.84 2.37
CA ALA A 295 20.12 14.14 3.00
C ALA A 295 18.80 14.84 3.35
N ASP A 296 17.76 14.66 2.52
CA ASP A 296 16.41 15.14 2.83
C ASP A 296 15.75 14.38 3.97
N ALA A 297 16.14 13.13 4.25
CA ALA A 297 15.63 12.38 5.40
C ALA A 297 15.98 13.10 6.72
N GLN A 298 17.23 13.55 6.86
CA GLN A 298 17.69 14.29 8.03
C GLN A 298 16.98 15.64 8.15
N ARG A 299 16.82 16.36 7.04
CA ARG A 299 16.05 17.63 7.02
C ARG A 299 14.58 17.43 7.38
N PHE A 300 13.98 16.32 6.92
CA PHE A 300 12.62 15.95 7.26
C PHE A 300 12.47 15.66 8.75
N GLU A 301 13.40 14.90 9.35
CA GLU A 301 13.38 14.60 10.78
C GLU A 301 13.52 15.87 11.64
N ALA A 302 14.36 16.83 11.22
CA ALA A 302 14.44 18.14 11.88
C ALA A 302 13.09 18.90 11.84
N ARG A 303 12.45 18.98 10.67
CA ARG A 303 11.11 19.59 10.54
C ARG A 303 10.04 18.83 11.33
N LEU A 304 10.17 17.51 11.43
CA LEU A 304 9.27 16.67 12.20
C LEU A 304 9.37 17.01 13.70
N ALA A 305 10.59 17.16 14.23
CA ALA A 305 10.82 17.56 15.61
C ALA A 305 10.27 18.96 15.92
N GLU A 306 10.41 19.93 15.00
CA GLU A 306 9.82 21.26 15.14
C GLU A 306 8.28 21.21 15.16
N ARG A 307 7.69 20.38 14.27
CA ARG A 307 6.23 20.26 14.12
C ARG A 307 5.57 19.47 15.26
N ALA A 308 6.30 18.53 15.84
CA ALA A 308 5.88 17.62 16.89
C ALA A 308 6.99 17.48 17.94
N PRO A 309 7.21 18.50 18.80
CA PRO A 309 8.27 18.49 19.80
C PRO A 309 8.10 17.38 20.85
N ASP A 310 6.89 16.84 20.96
CA ASP A 310 6.51 15.79 21.89
C ASP A 310 6.77 14.38 21.34
N LEU A 311 7.16 14.28 20.07
CA LEU A 311 7.58 13.04 19.42
C LEU A 311 9.08 12.85 19.60
N THR A 312 9.44 11.82 20.34
CA THR A 312 10.82 11.32 20.37
C THR A 312 10.96 10.22 19.32
N VAL A 313 11.76 10.47 18.28
CA VAL A 313 12.12 9.43 17.30
C VAL A 313 13.12 8.47 17.96
N THR A 314 12.69 7.24 18.16
CA THR A 314 13.44 6.18 18.85
C THR A 314 14.19 5.26 17.90
N ASP A 315 13.75 5.16 16.64
CA ASP A 315 14.39 4.32 15.64
C ASP A 315 14.11 4.86 14.22
N ARG A 316 15.05 4.63 13.30
CA ARG A 316 15.02 5.16 11.93
C ARG A 316 15.62 4.18 10.94
N THR A 317 14.90 3.86 9.87
CA THR A 317 15.38 2.98 8.81
C THR A 317 14.98 3.43 7.43
N VAL A 318 15.83 3.14 6.45
CA VAL A 318 15.59 3.42 5.04
C VAL A 318 15.24 2.12 4.33
N ALA A 319 14.20 2.14 3.50
CA ALA A 319 13.93 1.04 2.58
C ALA A 319 15.00 1.03 1.48
N LEU A 320 15.87 0.01 1.51
CA LEU A 320 16.94 -0.19 0.52
C LEU A 320 16.36 -0.79 -0.75
N TRP A 321 15.46 -1.75 -0.61
CA TRP A 321 14.75 -2.38 -1.72
C TRP A 321 13.31 -2.70 -1.33
N PRO A 322 12.30 -2.00 -1.88
CA PRO A 322 10.91 -2.41 -1.75
C PRO A 322 10.63 -3.59 -2.69
N MET A 323 10.43 -4.78 -2.15
CA MET A 323 10.21 -6.00 -2.93
C MET A 323 8.72 -6.25 -3.20
N LYS A 324 7.85 -5.75 -2.32
CA LYS A 324 6.41 -5.87 -2.46
C LYS A 324 5.70 -4.63 -1.93
N LEU A 325 4.68 -4.16 -2.65
CA LEU A 325 3.83 -3.04 -2.26
C LEU A 325 2.37 -3.33 -2.63
N SER A 326 1.49 -3.35 -1.61
CA SER A 326 0.05 -3.60 -1.78
C SER A 326 -0.25 -4.88 -2.58
N GLY A 327 0.50 -5.95 -2.33
CA GLY A 327 0.38 -7.21 -3.09
C GLY A 327 1.21 -7.27 -4.38
N HIS A 328 1.69 -6.15 -4.91
CA HIS A 328 2.47 -6.13 -6.16
C HIS A 328 3.96 -6.35 -5.92
N LEU A 329 4.56 -7.25 -6.71
CA LEU A 329 5.98 -7.58 -6.66
C LEU A 329 6.78 -6.58 -7.47
N LEU A 330 7.91 -6.14 -6.92
CA LEU A 330 8.80 -5.16 -7.51
C LEU A 330 10.21 -5.76 -7.68
N ASP A 331 10.87 -5.42 -8.78
CA ASP A 331 12.31 -5.70 -8.95
C ASP A 331 13.18 -4.72 -8.14
N GLU A 332 14.50 -4.90 -8.23
CA GLU A 332 15.50 -4.07 -7.54
C GLU A 332 15.46 -2.59 -7.96
N ASP A 333 15.03 -2.31 -9.20
CA ASP A 333 14.83 -0.97 -9.71
C ASP A 333 13.46 -0.38 -9.28
N GLY A 334 12.58 -1.17 -8.67
CA GLY A 334 11.29 -0.74 -8.14
C GLY A 334 10.15 -0.72 -9.17
N TYR A 335 10.31 -1.40 -10.31
CA TYR A 335 9.25 -1.60 -11.30
C TYR A 335 8.44 -2.85 -10.97
N ARG A 336 7.14 -2.80 -11.30
CA ARG A 336 6.25 -3.93 -11.06
C ARG A 336 6.54 -5.09 -12.01
N THR A 337 6.85 -6.25 -11.44
CA THR A 337 7.10 -7.50 -12.17
C THR A 337 5.97 -8.53 -12.05
N GLY A 338 5.12 -8.39 -11.02
CA GLY A 338 4.04 -9.34 -10.77
C GLY A 338 3.12 -8.91 -9.63
N ALA A 339 2.32 -9.86 -9.14
CA ALA A 339 1.48 -9.67 -7.97
C ALA A 339 1.24 -10.99 -7.25
N THR A 340 1.15 -10.91 -5.93
CA THR A 340 0.61 -11.94 -5.06
C THR A 340 -0.76 -11.47 -4.58
N PRO A 341 -1.84 -12.20 -4.89
CA PRO A 341 -3.18 -11.82 -4.43
C PRO A 341 -3.25 -11.70 -2.90
N LEU A 342 -3.92 -10.67 -2.41
CA LEU A 342 -4.13 -10.45 -0.98
C LEU A 342 -5.29 -11.32 -0.47
N ALA A 343 -5.01 -12.59 -0.17
CA ALA A 343 -5.97 -13.57 0.32
C ALA A 343 -5.92 -13.68 1.86
N LEU A 344 -6.45 -12.68 2.55
CA LEU A 344 -6.29 -12.49 4.01
C LEU A 344 -7.13 -13.44 4.86
N TRP A 345 -8.14 -14.06 4.23
CA TRP A 345 -9.15 -14.89 4.88
C TRP A 345 -9.05 -16.37 4.47
N ASP A 346 -8.14 -16.71 3.56
CA ASP A 346 -7.91 -18.10 3.16
C ASP A 346 -7.06 -18.80 4.22
N GLU A 347 -7.68 -19.74 4.94
CA GLU A 347 -7.00 -20.56 5.96
C GLU A 347 -6.04 -21.59 5.36
N SER A 348 -6.08 -21.81 4.04
CA SER A 348 -5.30 -22.81 3.31
C SER A 348 -3.80 -22.53 3.18
N SER A 349 -3.29 -21.49 3.84
CA SER A 349 -1.85 -21.20 3.91
C SER A 349 -1.17 -21.63 5.21
N GLY A 350 -1.90 -22.25 6.14
CA GLY A 350 -1.33 -23.09 7.18
C GLY A 350 -1.52 -24.55 6.78
N SER A 351 -0.44 -25.24 6.46
CA SER A 351 -0.45 -26.70 6.50
C SER A 351 -0.79 -27.12 7.93
N ASP A 352 -1.98 -27.68 8.15
CA ASP A 352 -2.25 -28.48 9.34
C ASP A 352 -1.18 -29.57 9.42
N PRO A 353 -0.41 -29.66 10.51
CA PRO A 353 0.29 -30.90 10.81
C PRO A 353 -0.76 -31.86 11.37
N ASP A 354 -0.90 -33.01 10.70
CA ASP A 354 -1.62 -34.20 11.19
C ASP A 354 -1.33 -34.51 12.67
#